data_AF-A0A8H6VHT4-F1
#
_entry.id   AF-A0A8H6VHT4-F1
#
_cell.length_a   1.000
_cell.length_b   1.000
_cell.length_c   1.000
_cell.angle_alpha   90.00
_cell.angle_beta   90.00
_cell.angle_gamma   90.00
#
_symmetry.space_group_name_H-M   'P 1'
#
loop_
_entity.id
_entity.type
_entity.pdbx_description
1 polymer ?
#
loop_
_entity_poly.entity_id
_entity_poly.type
_entity_poly.pdbx_seq_one_letter_code
_entity_poly.pdbx_strand_id
1 'polypeptide(L)'
;GVPVRPDKLGRKLEDYAKVAPLLNALRLCHRFGRGPNVHITKLPMELEQEIERLIIRQSKHSYYFDSWADKFRHYEGRCAPLDHGEDCWSPLYDSIEDFDSCTMCVDEDHYYDTAKCLLRCSENTVDKCSTCTQKVDHEDCERTCDFKKDVMMNEMAEEWLMESDRDPFETDCKGWELSINQSPKGAFVKYDKILREHFGLEAFFSKTQMSDRDKEIWPKHKNHRYHQNTELQTTICFLTVCKSLTPLNTYSSSDMEHDCGYVDIAATRVLPIMVSDYMKIESQARNAFRRAMRVLDLQPYVHPSQRDLLAYSDIGGDDKGHSKDKAQWPALVTIAKAELSASFM
;
A
#
# COMPACT_ATOMS: atom_id res chain seq x y z
N GLY A 1 -12.23 11.43 4.01
CA GLY A 1 -10.98 11.14 3.28
C GLY A 1 -11.26 10.20 2.13
N VAL A 2 -10.29 10.02 1.25
CA VAL A 2 -10.30 9.01 0.18
C VAL A 2 -9.23 7.97 0.51
N PRO A 3 -9.57 6.69 0.64
CA PRO A 3 -8.60 5.65 0.97
C PRO A 3 -7.69 5.38 -0.23
N VAL A 4 -6.38 5.31 0.01
CA VAL A 4 -5.36 5.08 -1.02
C VAL A 4 -4.32 4.08 -0.51
N ARG A 5 -3.64 3.41 -1.44
CA ARG A 5 -2.57 2.46 -1.09
C ARG A 5 -1.31 3.23 -0.68
N PRO A 6 -0.74 3.00 0.51
CA PRO A 6 0.31 3.88 1.05
C PRO A 6 1.61 3.83 0.26
N ASP A 7 2.03 2.65 -0.21
CA ASP A 7 3.24 2.49 -1.04
C ASP A 7 3.12 3.27 -2.35
N LYS A 8 1.95 3.17 -3.00
CA LYS A 8 1.67 3.92 -4.23
C LYS A 8 1.63 5.42 -3.98
N LEU A 9 1.03 5.87 -2.88
CA LEU A 9 1.03 7.28 -2.53
C LEU A 9 2.47 7.81 -2.34
N GLY A 10 3.26 7.14 -1.51
CA GLY A 10 4.64 7.54 -1.22
C GLY A 10 5.50 7.58 -2.48
N ARG A 11 5.42 6.53 -3.31
CA ARG A 11 6.13 6.46 -4.59
C ARG A 11 5.75 7.59 -5.54
N LYS A 12 4.46 7.85 -5.73
CA LYS A 12 3.97 8.90 -6.65
C LYS A 12 4.32 10.29 -6.15
N LEU A 13 4.34 10.52 -4.84
CA LEU A 13 4.80 11.78 -4.25
C LEU A 13 6.30 11.97 -4.39
N GLU A 14 7.08 10.89 -4.33
CA GLU A 14 8.51 10.91 -4.61
C GLU A 14 8.81 11.28 -6.06
N ASP A 15 8.11 10.65 -7.02
CA ASP A 15 8.22 10.99 -8.45
C ASP A 15 7.80 12.45 -8.69
N TYR A 16 6.69 12.88 -8.08
CA TYR A 16 6.20 14.25 -8.19
C TYR A 16 7.19 15.27 -7.62
N ALA A 17 7.83 14.98 -6.48
CA ALA A 17 8.80 15.86 -5.85
C ALA A 17 9.98 16.21 -6.76
N LYS A 18 10.40 15.27 -7.62
CA LYS A 18 11.51 15.45 -8.56
C LYS A 18 11.18 16.46 -9.66
N VAL A 19 9.93 16.44 -10.12
CA VAL A 19 9.47 17.33 -11.20
C VAL A 19 8.82 18.61 -10.68
N ALA A 20 8.49 18.70 -9.40
CA ALA A 20 7.84 19.86 -8.79
C ALA A 20 8.56 21.20 -9.10
N PRO A 21 9.91 21.31 -9.06
CA PRO A 21 10.59 22.55 -9.45
C PRO A 21 10.33 22.94 -10.90
N LEU A 22 10.32 21.97 -11.83
CA LEU A 22 10.04 22.20 -13.25
C LEU A 22 8.58 22.61 -13.49
N LEU A 23 7.63 21.95 -12.81
CA LEU A 23 6.21 22.33 -12.87
C LEU A 23 6.00 23.76 -12.33
N ASN A 24 6.68 24.12 -11.25
CA ASN A 24 6.62 25.46 -10.69
C ASN A 24 7.22 26.50 -11.65
N ALA A 25 8.35 26.19 -12.30
CA ALA A 25 8.92 27.05 -13.34
C ALA A 25 7.94 27.25 -14.50
N LEU A 26 7.31 26.18 -15.00
CA LEU A 26 6.28 26.25 -16.06
C LEU A 26 5.13 27.19 -15.66
N ARG A 27 4.56 27.00 -14.46
CA ARG A 27 3.48 27.83 -13.91
C ARG A 27 3.89 29.30 -13.78
N LEU A 28 5.11 29.57 -13.30
CA LEU A 28 5.62 30.93 -13.13
C LEU A 28 5.86 31.62 -14.47
N CYS A 29 6.48 30.94 -15.42
CA CYS A 29 6.66 31.44 -16.79
C CYS A 29 5.32 31.75 -17.44
N HIS A 30 4.33 30.86 -17.27
CA HIS A 30 2.99 31.04 -17.81
C HIS A 30 2.27 32.25 -17.20
N ARG A 31 2.32 32.40 -15.86
CA ARG A 31 1.56 33.41 -15.12
C ARG A 31 2.19 34.81 -15.14
N PHE A 32 3.51 34.88 -15.12
CA PHE A 32 4.25 36.13 -14.92
C PHE A 32 5.22 36.48 -16.04
N GLY A 33 5.35 35.64 -17.07
CA GLY A 33 6.21 35.91 -18.22
C GLY A 33 5.84 37.23 -18.91
N ARG A 34 6.80 38.17 -18.95
CA ARG A 34 6.70 39.46 -19.66
C ARG A 34 7.99 39.73 -20.43
N GLY A 35 7.88 40.30 -21.63
CA GLY A 35 9.03 40.74 -22.44
C GLY A 35 9.05 40.19 -23.87
N PRO A 36 9.94 40.71 -24.74
CA PRO A 36 9.99 40.36 -26.16
C PRO A 36 10.43 38.91 -26.43
N ASN A 37 11.09 38.26 -25.47
CA ASN A 37 11.59 36.88 -25.58
C ASN A 37 10.72 35.86 -24.82
N VAL A 38 9.49 36.22 -24.42
CA VAL A 38 8.59 35.29 -23.72
C VAL A 38 7.66 34.63 -24.71
N HIS A 39 8.03 33.42 -25.12
CA HIS A 39 7.29 32.63 -26.12
C HIS A 39 6.15 31.78 -25.53
N ILE A 40 6.08 31.66 -24.19
CA ILE A 40 5.06 30.89 -23.46
C ILE A 40 4.22 31.84 -22.61
N THR A 41 3.51 32.78 -23.24
CA THR A 41 2.48 33.56 -22.55
C THR A 41 1.12 33.06 -23.01
N LYS A 42 0.29 32.61 -22.07
CA LYS A 42 -1.13 32.20 -22.28
C LYS A 42 -1.35 30.84 -22.95
N LEU A 43 -0.79 29.77 -22.38
CA LEU A 43 -1.31 28.43 -22.66
C LEU A 43 -2.71 28.31 -22.02
N PRO A 44 -3.70 27.77 -22.73
CA PRO A 44 -4.93 27.31 -22.10
C PRO A 44 -4.59 26.38 -20.92
N MET A 45 -5.37 26.47 -19.85
CA MET A 45 -5.16 25.67 -18.63
C MET A 45 -5.10 24.17 -18.94
N GLU A 46 -5.84 23.74 -19.96
CA GLU A 46 -5.89 22.38 -20.45
C GLU A 46 -4.54 21.92 -21.02
N LEU A 47 -3.85 22.78 -21.79
CA LEU A 47 -2.53 22.48 -22.34
C LEU A 47 -1.46 22.50 -21.26
N GLU A 48 -1.54 23.43 -20.31
CA GLU A 48 -0.67 23.44 -19.14
C GLU A 48 -0.78 22.11 -18.38
N GLN A 49 -2.01 21.70 -18.04
CA GLN A 49 -2.28 20.43 -17.36
C GLN A 49 -1.77 19.22 -18.14
N GLU A 50 -1.85 19.23 -19.48
CA GLU A 50 -1.35 18.13 -20.30
C GLU A 50 0.18 18.07 -20.33
N ILE A 51 0.84 19.23 -20.39
CA ILE A 51 2.30 19.30 -20.26
C ILE A 51 2.74 18.79 -18.88
N GLU A 52 2.04 19.19 -17.80
CA GLU A 52 2.33 18.67 -16.45
C GLU A 52 2.23 17.14 -16.41
N ARG A 53 1.16 16.57 -16.99
CA ARG A 53 1.01 15.10 -17.09
C ARG A 53 2.15 14.44 -17.84
N LEU A 54 2.58 15.01 -18.96
CA LEU A 54 3.68 14.46 -19.76
C LEU A 54 4.99 14.47 -18.98
N ILE A 55 5.29 15.58 -18.29
CA ILE A 55 6.49 15.70 -17.44
C ILE A 55 6.47 14.64 -16.33
N ILE A 56 5.36 14.49 -15.62
CA ILE A 56 5.21 13.50 -14.53
C ILE A 56 5.31 12.07 -15.09
N ARG A 57 4.77 11.81 -16.28
CA ARG A 57 4.83 10.48 -16.92
C ARG A 57 6.25 10.12 -17.34
N GLN A 58 7.03 11.10 -17.81
CA GLN A 58 8.42 10.88 -18.23
C GLN A 58 9.37 10.72 -17.04
N SER A 59 9.05 11.28 -15.87
CA SER A 59 9.87 11.11 -14.66
C SER A 59 9.70 9.76 -13.96
N LYS A 60 8.91 8.84 -14.53
CA LYS A 60 8.76 7.48 -14.00
C LYS A 60 10.13 6.79 -13.98
N HIS A 61 10.54 6.36 -12.79
CA HIS A 61 11.77 5.61 -12.55
C HIS A 61 11.90 4.35 -13.42
N SER A 62 13.13 4.05 -13.87
CA SER A 62 13.51 2.76 -14.47
C SER A 62 14.36 1.89 -13.54
N TYR A 63 14.13 1.95 -12.23
CA TYR A 63 14.90 1.12 -11.29
C TYR A 63 14.14 -0.17 -10.94
N TYR A 64 14.91 -1.27 -10.96
CA TYR A 64 14.48 -2.66 -10.78
C TYR A 64 13.89 -2.98 -9.38
N PHE A 65 13.96 -2.05 -8.42
CA PHE A 65 13.40 -2.22 -7.08
C PHE A 65 12.67 -0.95 -6.65
N ASP A 66 11.35 -1.04 -6.44
CA ASP A 66 10.53 0.06 -5.93
C ASP A 66 10.60 0.02 -4.41
N SER A 67 11.53 0.80 -3.84
CA SER A 67 11.78 0.82 -2.40
C SER A 67 10.55 1.08 -1.55
N TRP A 68 9.49 1.71 -2.08
CA TRP A 68 8.23 1.88 -1.34
C TRP A 68 7.42 0.60 -1.30
N ALA A 69 7.23 -0.02 -2.46
CA ALA A 69 6.47 -1.26 -2.58
C ALA A 69 7.17 -2.40 -1.83
N ASP A 70 8.50 -2.49 -1.94
CA ASP A 70 9.28 -3.50 -1.25
C ASP A 70 9.24 -3.30 0.26
N LYS A 71 9.51 -2.09 0.79
CA LYS A 71 9.39 -1.83 2.24
C LYS A 71 7.98 -2.13 2.76
N PHE A 72 6.94 -1.75 2.02
CA PHE A 72 5.57 -2.05 2.43
C PHE A 72 5.26 -3.54 2.39
N ARG A 73 5.77 -4.26 1.38
CA ARG A 73 5.66 -5.73 1.27
C ARG A 73 6.26 -6.41 2.50
N HIS A 74 7.45 -5.99 2.92
CA HIS A 74 8.10 -6.51 4.13
C HIS A 74 7.28 -6.17 5.38
N TYR A 75 6.84 -4.92 5.52
CA TYR A 75 5.99 -4.50 6.64
C TYR A 75 4.67 -5.26 6.74
N GLU A 76 4.11 -5.72 5.62
CA GLU A 76 2.91 -6.56 5.57
C GLU A 76 3.18 -8.06 5.81
N GLY A 77 4.41 -8.46 6.13
CA GLY A 77 4.79 -9.88 6.26
C GLY A 77 4.68 -10.66 4.95
N ARG A 78 4.77 -9.96 3.81
CA ARG A 78 4.67 -10.60 2.48
C ARG A 78 6.02 -10.99 1.88
N CYS A 79 7.12 -10.70 2.56
CA CYS A 79 8.43 -11.23 2.19
C CYS A 79 8.59 -12.70 2.60
N ALA A 80 9.44 -13.41 1.90
CA ALA A 80 9.90 -14.76 2.24
C ALA A 80 11.40 -14.73 2.59
N PRO A 81 11.93 -15.73 3.30
CA PRO A 81 13.36 -15.82 3.64
C PRO A 81 14.31 -15.49 2.47
N LEU A 82 14.06 -15.98 1.26
CA LEU A 82 14.88 -15.69 0.08
C LEU A 82 14.91 -14.22 -0.33
N ASP A 83 13.87 -13.44 -0.01
CA ASP A 83 13.85 -12.00 -0.30
C ASP A 83 14.92 -11.22 0.48
N HIS A 84 15.48 -11.84 1.53
CA HIS A 84 16.46 -11.25 2.43
C HIS A 84 17.91 -11.67 2.14
N GLY A 85 18.12 -12.56 1.16
CA GLY A 85 19.47 -12.93 0.74
C GLY A 85 20.18 -11.76 0.06
N GLU A 86 21.28 -11.27 0.64
CA GLU A 86 22.12 -10.22 0.03
C GLU A 86 22.67 -10.65 -1.34
N ASP A 87 22.77 -11.96 -1.58
CA ASP A 87 23.21 -12.57 -2.83
C ASP A 87 22.14 -13.47 -3.44
N CYS A 88 21.58 -13.03 -4.57
CA CYS A 88 20.77 -13.85 -5.48
C CYS A 88 21.56 -15.01 -6.13
N TRP A 89 22.82 -15.21 -5.72
CA TRP A 89 23.76 -16.26 -6.12
C TRP A 89 24.18 -17.15 -4.95
N SER A 90 23.34 -17.24 -3.91
CA SER A 90 23.55 -18.19 -2.81
C SER A 90 23.73 -19.62 -3.39
N PRO A 91 24.62 -20.46 -2.81
CA PRO A 91 24.76 -21.88 -3.17
C PRO A 91 23.44 -22.66 -3.15
N LEU A 92 22.42 -22.12 -2.47
CA LEU A 92 21.04 -22.59 -2.53
C LEU A 92 20.51 -22.68 -3.97
N TYR A 93 20.87 -21.74 -4.85
CA TYR A 93 20.46 -21.77 -6.25
C TYR A 93 21.14 -22.90 -7.05
N ASP A 94 22.38 -23.26 -6.69
CA ASP A 94 23.09 -24.39 -7.30
C ASP A 94 22.50 -25.73 -6.82
N SER A 95 21.99 -25.79 -5.58
CA SER A 95 21.26 -26.98 -5.07
C SER A 95 19.88 -27.20 -5.71
N ILE A 96 19.41 -26.27 -6.54
CA ILE A 96 18.13 -26.39 -7.28
C ILE A 96 18.23 -27.37 -8.44
N GLU A 97 19.42 -27.63 -8.97
CA GLU A 97 19.59 -28.52 -10.12
C GLU A 97 19.07 -29.95 -9.83
N ASP A 98 18.98 -30.33 -8.55
CA ASP A 98 18.44 -31.63 -8.09
C ASP A 98 16.94 -31.61 -7.75
N PHE A 99 16.24 -30.48 -7.91
CA PHE A 99 14.78 -30.46 -7.73
C PHE A 99 14.12 -31.15 -8.93
N ASP A 100 13.74 -32.41 -8.73
CA ASP A 100 12.99 -33.21 -9.71
C ASP A 100 11.90 -32.34 -10.35
N SER A 101 12.07 -32.06 -11.65
CA SER A 101 11.14 -31.26 -12.43
C SER A 101 9.74 -31.80 -12.22
N CYS A 102 8.79 -30.91 -11.91
CA CYS A 102 7.41 -31.29 -11.62
C CYS A 102 6.83 -32.20 -12.70
N THR A 103 6.67 -33.49 -12.39
CA THR A 103 6.06 -34.49 -13.28
C THR A 103 4.57 -34.26 -13.54
N MET A 104 3.97 -33.29 -12.82
CA MET A 104 2.56 -32.92 -12.90
C MET A 104 2.33 -31.62 -13.69
N CYS A 105 3.37 -31.05 -14.29
CA CYS A 105 3.24 -29.99 -15.29
C CYS A 105 3.13 -30.64 -16.67
N VAL A 106 2.26 -30.10 -17.53
CA VAL A 106 1.93 -30.69 -18.83
C VAL A 106 3.16 -30.79 -19.75
N ASP A 107 4.12 -29.89 -19.59
CA ASP A 107 5.37 -29.85 -20.37
C ASP A 107 6.56 -29.73 -19.40
N GLU A 108 7.56 -30.61 -19.55
CA GLU A 108 8.82 -30.56 -18.77
C GLU A 108 9.55 -29.21 -18.95
N ASP A 109 9.43 -28.62 -20.15
CA ASP A 109 10.05 -27.33 -20.51
C ASP A 109 9.32 -26.11 -19.92
N HIS A 110 8.14 -26.27 -19.32
CA HIS A 110 7.31 -25.14 -18.83
C HIS A 110 6.95 -25.26 -17.35
N TYR A 111 7.82 -25.82 -16.52
CA TYR A 111 7.58 -25.94 -15.08
C TYR A 111 7.34 -24.59 -14.38
N TYR A 112 7.81 -23.48 -14.96
CA TYR A 112 7.60 -22.09 -14.50
C TYR A 112 6.23 -21.52 -14.90
N ASP A 113 5.48 -22.16 -15.80
CA ASP A 113 4.14 -21.73 -16.18
C ASP A 113 3.11 -22.27 -15.18
N THR A 114 2.90 -21.53 -14.10
CA THR A 114 1.96 -21.90 -13.04
C THR A 114 0.52 -22.05 -13.56
N ALA A 115 0.17 -21.48 -14.71
CA ALA A 115 -1.16 -21.61 -15.32
C ALA A 115 -1.40 -23.01 -15.90
N LYS A 116 -0.33 -23.73 -16.27
CA LYS A 116 -0.40 -25.07 -16.87
C LYS A 116 -0.19 -26.20 -15.86
N CYS A 117 0.05 -25.90 -14.58
CA CYS A 117 0.24 -26.92 -13.56
C CYS A 117 -1.08 -27.68 -13.30
N LEU A 118 -1.08 -29.01 -13.47
CA LEU A 118 -2.29 -29.84 -13.29
C LEU A 118 -2.83 -29.83 -11.85
N LEU A 119 -1.99 -29.48 -10.88
CA LEU A 119 -2.35 -29.37 -9.47
C LEU A 119 -3.04 -28.04 -9.13
N ARG A 120 -3.03 -27.05 -10.04
CA ARG A 120 -3.65 -25.74 -9.81
C ARG A 120 -5.14 -25.90 -9.52
N CYS A 121 -5.64 -25.15 -8.54
CA CYS A 121 -7.06 -25.12 -8.25
C CYS A 121 -7.83 -24.58 -9.45
N SER A 122 -8.71 -25.41 -10.01
CA SER A 122 -9.71 -25.02 -11.02
C SER A 122 -10.99 -24.50 -10.36
N GLU A 123 -11.89 -23.92 -11.16
CA GLU A 123 -13.20 -23.45 -10.67
C GLU A 123 -14.01 -24.55 -9.99
N ASN A 124 -13.90 -25.79 -10.49
CA ASN A 124 -14.61 -26.97 -10.02
C ASN A 124 -13.88 -27.73 -8.91
N THR A 125 -12.73 -27.25 -8.44
CA THR A 125 -12.01 -27.89 -7.34
C THR A 125 -12.82 -27.73 -6.05
N VAL A 126 -13.21 -28.85 -5.43
CA VAL A 126 -14.07 -28.87 -4.23
C VAL A 126 -13.36 -28.25 -3.03
N ASP A 127 -12.10 -28.62 -2.82
CA ASP A 127 -11.26 -28.13 -1.74
C ASP A 127 -10.18 -27.20 -2.33
N LYS A 128 -10.44 -25.90 -2.36
CA LYS A 128 -9.52 -24.91 -2.92
C LYS A 128 -8.48 -24.50 -1.87
N CYS A 129 -7.27 -24.19 -2.30
CA CYS A 129 -6.27 -23.62 -1.40
C CYS A 129 -6.68 -22.25 -0.86
N SER A 130 -5.95 -21.75 0.14
CA SER A 130 -6.32 -20.53 0.85
C SER A 130 -6.34 -19.31 -0.08
N THR A 131 -5.32 -19.15 -0.94
CA THR A 131 -5.22 -18.08 -1.94
C THR A 131 -6.37 -18.10 -2.94
N CYS A 132 -6.69 -19.28 -3.50
CA CYS A 132 -7.75 -19.42 -4.50
C CYS A 132 -9.15 -19.22 -3.91
N THR A 133 -9.33 -19.54 -2.62
CA THR A 133 -10.57 -19.28 -1.89
C THR A 133 -10.79 -17.78 -1.69
N GLN A 134 -9.74 -17.04 -1.36
CA GLN A 134 -9.81 -15.59 -1.11
C GLN A 134 -9.76 -14.72 -2.38
N LYS A 135 -9.49 -15.32 -3.56
CA LYS A 135 -9.38 -14.62 -4.86
C LYS A 135 -8.34 -13.47 -4.83
N VAL A 136 -7.26 -13.64 -4.08
CA VAL A 136 -6.24 -12.58 -3.89
C VAL A 136 -5.30 -12.50 -5.09
N ASP A 137 -4.85 -13.64 -5.60
CA ASP A 137 -4.18 -13.79 -6.89
C ASP A 137 -4.29 -15.25 -7.37
N HIS A 138 -4.56 -15.47 -8.66
CA HIS A 138 -4.63 -16.82 -9.21
C HIS A 138 -3.25 -17.40 -9.52
N GLU A 139 -2.24 -16.56 -9.69
CA GLU A 139 -0.85 -16.97 -9.94
C GLU A 139 -0.20 -17.58 -8.69
N ASP A 140 -0.70 -17.24 -7.50
CA ASP A 140 -0.20 -17.71 -6.18
C ASP A 140 -0.94 -18.95 -5.65
N CYS A 141 -1.35 -19.86 -6.53
CA CYS A 141 -2.03 -21.08 -6.10
C CYS A 141 -1.06 -22.01 -5.34
N GLU A 142 -1.32 -22.21 -4.04
CA GLU A 142 -0.52 -23.05 -3.13
C GLU A 142 -0.42 -24.54 -3.51
N ARG A 143 -1.21 -25.01 -4.48
CA ARG A 143 -1.14 -26.40 -4.95
C ARG A 143 -0.16 -26.61 -6.09
N THR A 144 0.28 -25.53 -6.72
CA THR A 144 1.19 -25.61 -7.87
C THR A 144 2.56 -26.14 -7.45
N CYS A 145 3.26 -26.79 -8.37
CA CYS A 145 4.62 -27.25 -8.12
C CYS A 145 5.60 -26.10 -7.90
N ASP A 146 5.41 -24.98 -8.61
CA ASP A 146 6.19 -23.76 -8.44
C ASP A 146 6.10 -23.24 -7.00
N PHE A 147 4.88 -23.19 -6.44
CA PHE A 147 4.71 -22.87 -5.02
C PHE A 147 5.42 -23.84 -4.08
N LYS A 148 5.38 -25.15 -4.35
CA LYS A 148 6.09 -26.13 -3.52
C LYS A 148 7.61 -25.95 -3.59
N LYS A 149 8.13 -25.63 -4.77
CA LYS A 149 9.53 -25.30 -4.98
C LYS A 149 9.90 -24.04 -4.20
N ASP A 150 9.13 -22.97 -4.33
CA ASP A 150 9.30 -21.73 -3.57
C ASP A 150 9.33 -22.01 -2.06
N VAL A 151 8.40 -22.84 -1.57
CA VAL A 151 8.35 -23.23 -0.15
C VAL A 151 9.64 -23.91 0.29
N MET A 152 10.07 -24.93 -0.45
CA MET A 152 11.27 -25.69 -0.13
C MET A 152 12.52 -24.79 -0.14
N MET A 153 12.62 -23.90 -1.13
CA MET A 153 13.73 -22.96 -1.24
C MET A 153 13.76 -21.97 -0.08
N ASN A 154 12.60 -21.51 0.37
CA ASN A 154 12.50 -20.60 1.51
C ASN A 154 12.74 -21.30 2.84
N GLU A 155 12.34 -22.56 3.00
CA GLU A 155 12.65 -23.38 4.18
C GLU A 155 14.17 -23.60 4.29
N MET A 156 14.84 -23.91 3.18
CA MET A 156 16.31 -23.95 3.15
C MET A 156 16.92 -22.59 3.48
N ALA A 157 16.42 -21.51 2.87
CA ALA A 157 16.95 -20.17 3.16
C ALA A 157 16.75 -19.76 4.63
N GLU A 158 15.64 -20.16 5.26
CA GLU A 158 15.38 -19.93 6.68
C GLU A 158 16.43 -20.60 7.57
N GLU A 159 16.75 -21.87 7.30
CA GLU A 159 17.82 -22.59 8.01
C GLU A 159 19.18 -21.90 7.89
N TRP A 160 19.50 -21.40 6.69
CA TRP A 160 20.76 -20.71 6.42
C TRP A 160 20.81 -19.32 7.07
N LEU A 161 19.71 -18.57 7.05
CA LEU A 161 19.62 -17.24 7.64
C LEU A 161 19.66 -17.28 9.17
N MET A 162 19.20 -18.37 9.80
CA MET A 162 19.33 -18.57 11.25
C MET A 162 20.79 -18.62 11.74
N GLU A 163 21.75 -18.91 10.85
CA GLU A 163 23.18 -18.86 11.19
C GLU A 163 23.75 -17.43 11.17
N SER A 164 23.01 -16.46 10.64
CA SER A 164 23.41 -15.06 10.61
C SER A 164 22.84 -14.29 11.80
N ASP A 165 23.69 -13.55 12.54
CA ASP A 165 23.27 -12.71 13.68
C ASP A 165 22.37 -11.51 13.29
N ARG A 166 21.97 -11.39 12.02
CA ARG A 166 21.09 -10.32 11.55
C ARG A 166 19.67 -10.86 11.45
N ASP A 167 18.73 -10.23 12.14
CA ASP A 167 17.32 -10.34 11.81
C ASP A 167 17.05 -9.44 10.58
N PRO A 168 16.91 -10.01 9.38
CA PRO A 168 16.71 -9.21 8.19
C PRO A 168 15.30 -8.61 8.13
N PHE A 169 14.34 -9.17 8.89
CA PHE A 169 12.94 -8.70 8.92
C PHE A 169 12.80 -7.39 9.70
N GLU A 170 13.57 -7.21 10.78
CA GLU A 170 13.48 -6.01 11.63
C GLU A 170 13.92 -4.73 10.89
N THR A 171 14.90 -4.85 10.00
CA THR A 171 15.52 -3.70 9.31
C THR A 171 14.56 -3.06 8.30
N ASP A 172 13.82 -3.86 7.54
CA ASP A 172 12.91 -3.37 6.50
C ASP A 172 11.58 -2.85 7.05
N CYS A 173 11.07 -3.48 8.13
CA CYS A 173 9.92 -2.97 8.87
C CYS A 173 10.19 -1.56 9.41
N LYS A 174 11.34 -1.34 10.06
CA LYS A 174 11.79 -0.01 10.48
C LYS A 174 11.92 0.94 9.29
N GLY A 175 12.41 0.45 8.16
CA GLY A 175 12.52 1.21 6.91
C GLY A 175 11.18 1.76 6.41
N TRP A 176 10.11 0.95 6.48
CA TRP A 176 8.75 1.40 6.16
C TRP A 176 8.27 2.49 7.12
N GLU A 177 8.38 2.25 8.43
CA GLU A 177 7.92 3.20 9.45
C GLU A 177 8.60 4.56 9.36
N LEU A 178 9.91 4.56 9.11
CA LEU A 178 10.68 5.78 8.85
C LEU A 178 10.16 6.52 7.62
N SER A 179 9.76 5.79 6.58
CA SER A 179 9.28 6.35 5.32
C SER A 179 7.94 7.06 5.48
N ILE A 180 7.03 6.54 6.32
CA ILE A 180 5.71 7.14 6.59
C ILE A 180 5.69 8.09 7.81
N ASN A 181 6.83 8.33 8.48
CA ASN A 181 6.88 9.15 9.68
C ASN A 181 6.55 10.63 9.36
N GLN A 182 5.44 11.12 9.93
CA GLN A 182 4.93 12.50 9.78
C GLN A 182 5.37 13.45 10.91
N SER A 183 6.21 13.00 11.85
CA SER A 183 6.77 13.85 12.91
C SER A 183 7.55 15.02 12.29
N PRO A 184 7.80 16.15 12.98
CA PRO A 184 8.42 17.35 12.37
C PRO A 184 9.77 17.14 11.65
N LYS A 185 10.52 16.09 12.02
CA LYS A 185 11.78 15.67 11.38
C LYS A 185 11.67 14.35 10.61
N GLY A 186 10.46 13.84 10.42
CA GLY A 186 10.18 12.57 9.75
C GLY A 186 10.37 12.66 8.24
N ALA A 187 10.62 11.51 7.60
CA ALA A 187 10.91 11.46 6.17
C ALA A 187 9.72 11.86 5.30
N PHE A 188 8.48 11.74 5.82
CA PHE A 188 7.26 12.06 5.08
C PHE A 188 6.93 13.55 5.04
N VAL A 189 7.53 14.38 5.90
CA VAL A 189 7.21 15.82 6.02
C VAL A 189 7.31 16.58 4.70
N LYS A 190 8.31 16.24 3.87
CA LYS A 190 8.46 16.84 2.53
C LYS A 190 7.27 16.53 1.62
N TYR A 191 6.67 15.36 1.76
CA TYR A 191 5.50 14.93 0.99
C TYR A 191 4.22 15.55 1.53
N ASP A 192 4.09 15.70 2.84
CA ASP A 192 2.99 16.47 3.46
C ASP A 192 3.00 17.93 3.02
N LYS A 193 4.19 18.52 2.83
CA LYS A 193 4.31 19.87 2.26
C LYS A 193 3.78 19.91 0.83
N ILE A 194 4.16 18.94 -0.02
CA ILE A 194 3.66 18.83 -1.40
C ILE A 194 2.14 18.66 -1.42
N LEU A 195 1.59 17.75 -0.62
CA LEU A 195 0.14 17.52 -0.54
C LEU A 195 -0.61 18.81 -0.16
N ARG A 196 -0.12 19.54 0.84
CA ARG A 196 -0.74 20.79 1.30
C ARG A 196 -0.64 21.90 0.27
N GLU A 197 0.57 22.18 -0.20
CA GLU A 197 0.83 23.32 -1.10
C GLU A 197 0.28 23.11 -2.50
N HIS A 198 0.43 21.89 -3.05
CA HIS A 198 0.07 21.62 -4.43
C HIS A 198 -1.34 21.09 -4.58
N PHE A 199 -1.91 20.41 -3.57
CA PHE A 199 -3.22 19.77 -3.68
C PHE A 199 -4.25 20.25 -2.66
N GLY A 200 -3.84 20.93 -1.58
CA GLY A 200 -4.73 21.31 -0.48
C GLY A 200 -5.24 20.10 0.31
N LEU A 201 -4.43 19.04 0.38
CA LEU A 201 -4.73 17.78 1.06
C LEU A 201 -3.63 17.42 2.07
N GLU A 202 -3.93 16.45 2.92
CA GLU A 202 -2.99 15.81 3.85
C GLU A 202 -3.08 14.29 3.71
N ALA A 203 -2.01 13.58 4.07
CA ALA A 203 -2.05 12.14 4.24
C ALA A 203 -2.31 11.83 5.72
N PHE A 204 -3.13 10.82 5.97
CA PHE A 204 -3.30 10.21 7.28
C PHE A 204 -2.90 8.75 7.16
N PHE A 205 -1.87 8.36 7.91
CA PHE A 205 -1.45 6.98 8.04
C PHE A 205 -1.93 6.43 9.38
N SER A 206 -2.38 5.19 9.35
CA SER A 206 -2.58 4.43 10.57
C SER A 206 -2.08 3.02 10.43
N LYS A 207 -1.25 2.63 11.39
CA LYS A 207 -0.76 1.27 11.53
C LYS A 207 -1.88 0.43 12.13
N THR A 208 -2.01 -0.79 11.68
CA THR A 208 -2.97 -1.76 12.23
C THR A 208 -2.32 -3.13 12.17
N GLN A 209 -2.48 -3.88 13.26
CA GLN A 209 -1.97 -5.24 13.38
C GLN A 209 -3.11 -6.23 13.28
N MET A 210 -2.82 -7.45 12.84
CA MET A 210 -3.80 -8.51 12.84
C MET A 210 -4.19 -8.87 14.28
N SER A 211 -5.46 -8.65 14.64
CA SER A 211 -5.99 -9.12 15.92
C SER A 211 -6.42 -10.58 15.83
N ASP A 212 -6.47 -11.29 16.96
CA ASP A 212 -6.99 -12.67 17.01
C ASP A 212 -8.41 -12.80 16.45
N ARG A 213 -9.22 -11.75 16.59
CA ARG A 213 -10.61 -11.71 16.09
C ARG A 213 -10.69 -11.47 14.60
N ASP A 214 -9.67 -10.85 14.01
CA ASP A 214 -9.66 -10.47 12.60
C ASP A 214 -8.94 -11.51 11.72
N LYS A 215 -8.41 -12.60 12.28
CA LYS A 215 -7.68 -13.65 11.55
C LYS A 215 -8.44 -14.25 10.37
N GLU A 216 -9.76 -14.32 10.45
CA GLU A 216 -10.60 -14.88 9.38
C GLU A 216 -10.78 -13.90 8.20
N ILE A 217 -10.81 -12.60 8.49
CA ILE A 217 -11.02 -11.53 7.50
C ILE A 217 -9.71 -10.89 7.03
N TRP A 218 -8.60 -11.14 7.72
CA TRP A 218 -7.28 -10.65 7.33
C TRP A 218 -6.87 -11.30 6.01
N PRO A 219 -6.40 -10.50 5.02
CA PRO A 219 -5.96 -11.07 3.75
C PRO A 219 -4.79 -12.00 4.00
N LYS A 220 -4.92 -13.27 3.60
CA LYS A 220 -3.85 -14.26 3.73
C LYS A 220 -2.91 -14.10 2.55
N HIS A 221 -1.61 -14.14 2.82
CA HIS A 221 -0.58 -14.22 1.81
C HIS A 221 0.22 -15.49 2.03
N LYS A 222 0.70 -16.09 0.94
CA LYS A 222 1.41 -17.36 0.95
C LYS A 222 2.65 -17.33 1.86
N ASN A 223 3.30 -16.17 1.96
CA ASN A 223 4.49 -15.96 2.78
C ASN A 223 4.20 -15.69 4.27
N HIS A 224 2.95 -15.47 4.69
CA HIS A 224 2.62 -15.26 6.11
C HIS A 224 3.05 -16.43 7.00
N ARG A 225 3.29 -17.61 6.42
CA ARG A 225 3.81 -18.78 7.14
C ARG A 225 5.21 -18.59 7.73
N TYR A 226 5.99 -17.64 7.20
CA TYR A 226 7.34 -17.31 7.66
C TYR A 226 7.35 -16.18 8.70
N HIS A 227 6.18 -15.69 9.08
CA HIS A 227 6.01 -14.58 10.01
C HIS A 227 5.14 -15.01 11.17
N GLN A 228 5.43 -14.51 12.36
CA GLN A 228 4.54 -14.70 13.50
C GLN A 228 3.26 -13.90 13.28
N ASN A 229 2.13 -14.38 13.78
CA ASN A 229 0.86 -13.63 13.70
C ASN A 229 0.96 -12.24 14.34
N THR A 230 1.84 -12.08 15.34
CA THR A 230 2.17 -10.82 16.00
C THR A 230 3.02 -9.89 15.13
N GLU A 231 3.64 -10.37 14.06
CA GLU A 231 4.42 -9.54 13.13
C GLU A 231 3.56 -9.07 11.94
N LEU A 232 2.41 -9.73 11.69
CA LEU A 232 1.52 -9.37 10.58
C LEU A 232 0.81 -8.04 10.85
N GLN A 233 1.29 -7.01 10.16
CA GLN A 233 0.80 -5.64 10.24
C GLN A 233 0.41 -5.11 8.86
N THR A 234 -0.25 -3.96 8.83
CA THR A 234 -0.49 -3.20 7.60
C THR A 234 -0.60 -1.72 7.93
N THR A 235 -0.47 -0.88 6.92
CA THR A 235 -0.71 0.56 7.04
C THR A 235 -1.92 0.94 6.20
N ILE A 236 -2.93 1.50 6.86
CA ILE A 236 -4.07 2.10 6.19
C ILE A 236 -3.74 3.57 5.91
N CYS A 237 -4.03 4.05 4.71
CA CYS A 237 -3.77 5.43 4.32
C CYS A 237 -5.00 6.10 3.73
N PHE A 238 -5.22 7.35 4.12
CA PHE A 238 -6.25 8.21 3.57
C PHE A 238 -5.67 9.54 3.14
N LEU A 239 -6.16 10.05 2.00
CA LEU A 239 -6.07 11.47 1.70
C LEU A 239 -7.21 12.20 2.43
N THR A 240 -6.88 13.23 3.18
CA THR A 240 -7.82 14.06 3.93
C THR A 240 -7.74 15.51 3.45
N VAL A 241 -8.81 16.28 3.67
CA VAL A 241 -8.76 17.73 3.48
C VAL A 241 -7.96 18.31 4.64
N CYS A 242 -7.09 19.29 4.38
CA CYS A 242 -6.42 20.04 5.43
C CYS A 242 -7.46 20.67 6.35
N LYS A 243 -7.78 19.98 7.43
CA LYS A 243 -8.42 20.54 8.60
C LYS A 243 -7.45 20.21 9.71
N SER A 244 -7.22 21.16 10.61
CA SER A 244 -6.59 20.83 11.87
C SER A 244 -7.43 19.72 12.49
N LEU A 245 -7.04 18.45 12.26
CA LEU A 245 -7.25 17.45 13.27
C LEU A 245 -6.58 18.12 14.47
N THR A 246 -7.41 18.53 15.44
CA THR A 246 -6.92 18.94 16.74
C THR A 246 -5.78 17.98 17.05
N PRO A 247 -4.55 18.47 17.28
CA PRO A 247 -3.43 17.57 17.53
C PRO A 247 -3.95 16.51 18.48
N LEU A 248 -3.83 15.23 18.08
CA LEU A 248 -4.06 14.15 19.04
C LEU A 248 -3.21 14.59 20.22
N ASN A 249 -3.85 15.00 21.32
CA ASN A 249 -3.10 15.32 22.51
C ASN A 249 -2.31 14.04 22.75
N THR A 250 -1.00 14.14 22.57
CA THR A 250 -0.09 13.05 22.83
C THR A 250 -0.37 12.71 24.27
N TYR A 251 -1.08 11.60 24.50
CA TYR A 251 -1.20 11.08 25.86
C TYR A 251 0.24 10.84 26.27
N SER A 252 0.72 11.64 27.22
CA SER A 252 2.03 11.45 27.80
C SER A 252 1.98 10.09 28.45
N SER A 253 2.84 9.19 27.99
CA SER A 253 3.02 7.92 28.66
C SER A 253 3.32 8.21 30.13
N SER A 254 2.50 7.63 31.00
CA SER A 254 2.68 7.75 32.45
C SER A 254 3.98 7.03 32.84
N ASP A 255 4.75 7.57 33.80
CA ASP A 255 6.01 6.95 34.27
C ASP A 255 5.83 5.49 34.73
N MET A 256 4.60 5.05 35.03
CA MET A 256 4.28 3.64 35.34
C MET A 256 4.20 2.70 34.11
N GLU A 257 4.16 3.22 32.89
CA GLU A 257 4.06 2.43 31.65
C GLU A 257 5.42 1.90 31.16
N HIS A 258 6.53 2.33 31.79
CA HIS A 258 7.87 1.88 31.42
C HIS A 258 8.26 0.54 32.08
N ASP A 259 7.62 0.17 33.19
CA ASP A 259 8.03 -0.98 34.02
C ASP A 259 7.19 -2.26 33.77
N CYS A 260 6.03 -2.15 33.12
CA CYS A 260 5.15 -3.29 32.84
C CYS A 260 4.92 -3.39 31.32
N GLY A 261 5.49 -4.44 30.69
CA GLY A 261 5.50 -4.65 29.24
C GLY A 261 4.25 -4.16 28.50
N TYR A 262 4.47 -3.39 27.44
CA TYR A 262 3.43 -2.70 26.69
C TYR A 262 2.74 -3.64 25.68
N VAL A 263 1.42 -3.56 25.57
CA VAL A 263 0.67 -4.03 24.40
C VAL A 263 0.08 -2.79 23.73
N ASP A 264 0.67 -2.36 22.61
CA ASP A 264 0.07 -1.30 21.78
C ASP A 264 -1.07 -1.90 20.96
N ILE A 265 -2.31 -1.56 21.28
CA ILE A 265 -3.45 -1.90 20.42
C ILE A 265 -3.84 -0.66 19.63
N ALA A 266 -3.12 -0.42 18.54
CA ALA A 266 -3.48 0.56 17.53
C ALA A 266 -4.51 -0.03 16.55
N ALA A 267 -5.79 0.14 16.85
CA ALA A 267 -6.88 -0.25 15.95
C ALA A 267 -7.51 0.98 15.29
N THR A 268 -7.43 1.09 13.97
CA THR A 268 -8.12 2.16 13.24
C THR A 268 -9.35 1.63 12.54
N ARG A 269 -10.48 2.30 12.77
CA ARG A 269 -11.76 1.95 12.18
C ARG A 269 -12.33 3.14 11.42
N VAL A 270 -12.74 2.90 10.19
CA VAL A 270 -13.46 3.92 9.43
C VAL A 270 -14.93 3.90 9.83
N LEU A 271 -15.48 5.05 10.23
CA LEU A 271 -16.89 5.18 10.54
C LEU A 271 -17.59 6.03 9.48
N PRO A 272 -18.57 5.50 8.73
CA PRO A 272 -19.36 6.31 7.82
C PRO A 272 -20.30 7.21 8.64
N ILE A 273 -19.85 8.42 8.98
CA ILE A 273 -20.71 9.43 9.61
C ILE A 273 -21.26 10.34 8.52
N MET A 274 -22.57 10.23 8.27
CA MET A 274 -23.31 11.17 7.44
C MET A 274 -23.50 12.49 8.21
N VAL A 275 -22.56 13.41 8.08
CA VAL A 275 -22.70 14.75 8.70
C VAL A 275 -23.56 15.61 7.78
N SER A 276 -24.71 16.05 8.27
CA SER A 276 -25.71 16.87 7.53
C SER A 276 -25.17 18.19 6.96
N ASP A 277 -24.02 18.68 7.44
CA ASP A 277 -23.35 19.90 6.96
C ASP A 277 -22.37 19.68 5.78
N TYR A 278 -22.29 18.46 5.23
CA TYR A 278 -21.36 18.09 4.14
C TYR A 278 -21.56 18.86 2.83
N MET A 279 -22.77 19.39 2.57
CA MET A 279 -23.15 19.93 1.26
C MET A 279 -22.38 21.19 0.82
N LYS A 280 -21.80 21.96 1.75
CA LYS A 280 -21.04 23.19 1.41
C LYS A 280 -19.53 22.98 1.26
N ILE A 281 -18.97 21.93 1.86
CA ILE A 281 -17.52 21.59 1.79
C ILE A 281 -17.20 20.77 0.52
N GLU A 282 -18.23 20.43 -0.25
CA GLU A 282 -18.23 19.31 -1.16
C GLU A 282 -17.46 19.56 -2.47
N SER A 283 -17.63 20.72 -3.11
CA SER A 283 -17.12 20.92 -4.49
C SER A 283 -15.61 21.16 -4.53
N GLN A 284 -15.09 22.05 -3.68
CA GLN A 284 -13.66 22.36 -3.63
C GLN A 284 -12.85 21.17 -3.11
N ALA A 285 -13.31 20.50 -2.04
CA ALA A 285 -12.66 19.30 -1.53
C ALA A 285 -12.69 18.17 -2.57
N ARG A 286 -13.83 17.92 -3.22
CA ARG A 286 -13.89 16.92 -4.30
C ARG A 286 -12.94 17.26 -5.44
N ASN A 287 -12.86 18.53 -5.85
CA ASN A 287 -11.95 18.93 -6.91
C ASN A 287 -10.47 18.74 -6.51
N ALA A 288 -10.12 19.01 -5.25
CA ALA A 288 -8.79 18.72 -4.69
C ALA A 288 -8.47 17.23 -4.76
N PHE A 289 -9.37 16.36 -4.28
CA PHE A 289 -9.20 14.90 -4.39
C PHE A 289 -9.11 14.44 -5.85
N ARG A 290 -10.02 14.91 -6.73
CA ARG A 290 -10.00 14.58 -8.16
C ARG A 290 -8.69 14.94 -8.81
N ARG A 291 -8.17 16.13 -8.51
CA ARG A 291 -6.89 16.59 -9.04
C ARG A 291 -5.74 15.76 -8.50
N ALA A 292 -5.66 15.51 -7.20
CA ALA A 292 -4.60 14.70 -6.61
C ALA A 292 -4.58 13.28 -7.17
N MET A 293 -5.73 12.58 -7.18
CA MET A 293 -5.85 11.21 -7.69
C MET A 293 -5.46 11.13 -9.18
N ARG A 294 -5.83 12.13 -9.97
CA ARG A 294 -5.52 12.18 -11.41
C ARG A 294 -4.05 12.51 -11.69
N VAL A 295 -3.49 13.49 -10.98
CA VAL A 295 -2.10 13.95 -11.20
C VAL A 295 -1.10 12.93 -10.67
N LEU A 296 -1.38 12.35 -9.51
CA LEU A 296 -0.56 11.30 -8.90
C LEU A 296 -0.90 9.90 -9.44
N ASP A 297 -1.91 9.77 -10.32
CA ASP A 297 -2.31 8.49 -10.91
C ASP A 297 -2.57 7.42 -9.84
N LEU A 298 -3.39 7.79 -8.86
CA LEU A 298 -3.80 6.97 -7.72
C LEU A 298 -5.20 6.39 -7.97
N GLN A 299 -5.44 5.21 -7.43
CA GLN A 299 -6.75 4.57 -7.40
C GLN A 299 -7.26 4.45 -5.96
N PRO A 300 -8.57 4.58 -5.72
CA PRO A 300 -9.13 4.27 -4.41
C PRO A 300 -8.78 2.85 -4.01
N TYR A 301 -8.29 2.66 -2.79
CA TYR A 301 -7.88 1.34 -2.30
C TYR A 301 -8.35 1.16 -0.86
N VAL A 302 -9.25 0.22 -0.64
CA VAL A 302 -9.69 -0.21 0.69
C VAL A 302 -8.98 -1.51 1.03
N HIS A 303 -8.20 -1.50 2.11
CA HIS A 303 -7.55 -2.71 2.60
C HIS A 303 -8.61 -3.78 2.95
N PRO A 304 -8.40 -5.07 2.62
CA PRO A 304 -9.39 -6.12 2.87
C PRO A 304 -9.91 -6.18 4.30
N SER A 305 -9.07 -5.91 5.31
CA SER A 305 -9.47 -5.84 6.73
C SER A 305 -10.49 -4.74 7.07
N GLN A 306 -10.82 -3.85 6.12
CA GLN A 306 -11.78 -2.75 6.30
C GLN A 306 -13.01 -2.87 5.38
N ARG A 307 -13.12 -3.93 4.56
CA ARG A 307 -14.18 -4.04 3.54
C ARG A 307 -15.58 -4.09 4.15
N ASP A 308 -15.77 -4.87 5.21
CA ASP A 308 -17.08 -5.04 5.86
C ASP A 308 -17.57 -3.76 6.54
N LEU A 309 -16.67 -2.83 6.85
CA LEU A 309 -16.99 -1.57 7.53
C LEU A 309 -17.46 -0.47 6.57
N LEU A 310 -17.05 -0.54 5.31
CA LEU A 310 -17.44 0.45 4.27
C LEU A 310 -18.67 0.04 3.46
N ALA A 311 -19.01 -1.25 3.48
CA ALA A 311 -20.21 -1.81 2.84
C ALA A 311 -21.53 -1.21 3.39
N TYR A 312 -21.51 -0.54 4.55
CA TYR A 312 -22.68 0.19 5.07
C TYR A 312 -23.02 1.49 4.33
N SER A 313 -22.31 1.81 3.24
CA SER A 313 -22.66 2.93 2.35
C SER A 313 -23.17 2.52 0.97
N ASP A 314 -23.44 1.22 0.75
CA ASP A 314 -24.29 0.79 -0.37
C ASP A 314 -25.74 1.15 -0.06
N ILE A 315 -26.11 2.37 -0.47
CA ILE A 315 -27.48 2.72 -0.77
C ILE A 315 -27.91 1.80 -1.93
N GLY A 316 -28.61 0.73 -1.57
CA GLY A 316 -29.49 -0.12 -2.39
C GLY A 316 -29.21 -0.19 -3.90
N GLY A 317 -28.70 -1.33 -4.34
CA GLY A 317 -28.72 -1.72 -5.74
C GLY A 317 -28.54 -3.23 -5.85
N ASP A 318 -29.65 -3.94 -6.04
CA ASP A 318 -29.73 -5.38 -6.29
C ASP A 318 -28.70 -5.87 -7.32
N ASP A 319 -28.26 -7.10 -7.07
CA ASP A 319 -27.69 -8.02 -8.06
C ASP A 319 -28.44 -7.92 -9.40
N LYS A 320 -27.75 -7.43 -10.44
CA LYS A 320 -27.57 -8.09 -11.75
C LYS A 320 -27.02 -7.12 -12.79
N GLY A 321 -26.02 -7.62 -13.52
CA GLY A 321 -25.79 -7.21 -14.90
C GLY A 321 -24.70 -6.16 -15.08
N HIS A 322 -23.68 -6.55 -15.85
CA HIS A 322 -22.68 -5.67 -16.42
C HIS A 322 -23.30 -4.38 -16.98
N SER A 323 -23.04 -3.25 -16.31
CA SER A 323 -23.13 -1.94 -16.91
C SER A 323 -21.78 -1.24 -16.78
N LYS A 324 -21.12 -1.06 -17.92
CA LYS A 324 -20.00 -0.13 -18.08
C LYS A 324 -20.56 1.29 -18.06
N ASP A 325 -20.87 1.84 -16.90
CA ASP A 325 -21.22 3.26 -16.81
C ASP A 325 -20.80 3.90 -15.49
N LYS A 326 -19.94 4.92 -15.63
CA LYS A 326 -19.50 5.91 -14.63
C LYS A 326 -18.97 5.32 -13.33
N ALA A 327 -17.64 5.27 -13.21
CA ALA A 327 -16.96 5.09 -11.93
C ALA A 327 -17.50 6.12 -10.91
N GLN A 328 -18.40 5.65 -10.06
CA GLN A 328 -18.99 6.43 -8.98
C GLN A 328 -17.84 6.75 -8.02
N TRP A 329 -17.55 8.04 -7.85
CA TRP A 329 -16.51 8.47 -6.92
C TRP A 329 -16.82 7.92 -5.52
N PRO A 330 -15.83 7.36 -4.79
CA PRO A 330 -16.08 6.82 -3.46
C PRO A 330 -16.66 7.91 -2.56
N ALA A 331 -17.65 7.54 -1.74
CA ALA A 331 -18.23 8.43 -0.76
C ALA A 331 -17.12 8.95 0.17
N LEU A 332 -17.13 10.25 0.48
CA LEU A 332 -16.18 10.82 1.42
C LEU A 332 -16.52 10.31 2.82
N VAL A 333 -15.57 9.64 3.46
CA VAL A 333 -15.74 9.07 4.80
C VAL A 333 -15.14 9.95 5.89
N THR A 334 -15.72 9.92 7.08
CA THR A 334 -15.08 10.45 8.29
C THR A 334 -14.19 9.37 8.89
N ILE A 335 -12.99 9.74 9.34
CA ILE A 335 -12.03 8.79 9.90
C ILE A 335 -12.01 9.02 11.41
N ALA A 336 -12.29 7.97 12.18
CA ALA A 336 -12.17 7.99 13.63
C ALA A 336 -11.02 7.05 14.03
N LYS A 337 -10.03 7.57 14.76
CA LYS A 337 -8.98 6.74 15.36
C LYS A 337 -9.36 6.50 16.82
N ALA A 338 -9.39 5.24 17.25
CA ALA A 338 -9.54 4.87 18.65
C ALA A 338 -8.24 4.20 19.09
N GLU A 339 -7.51 4.83 20.01
CA GLU A 339 -6.34 4.23 20.66
C GLU A 339 -6.78 3.78 22.04
N LEU A 340 -6.67 2.49 22.33
CA LEU A 340 -7.00 1.92 23.64
C LEU A 340 -5.69 1.44 24.28
N SER A 341 -5.17 2.19 25.25
CA SER A 341 -4.12 1.70 26.14
C SER A 341 -4.76 0.94 27.30
N ALA A 342 -4.43 -0.34 27.43
CA ALA A 342 -4.85 -1.16 28.56
C ALA A 342 -3.60 -1.57 29.35
N SER A 343 -3.54 -1.16 30.61
CA SER A 343 -2.54 -1.63 31.57
C SER A 343 -3.13 -2.82 32.33
N PHE A 344 -2.44 -3.96 32.33
CA PHE A 344 -2.78 -5.09 33.18
C PHE A 344 -2.03 -4.94 34.51
N MET A 345 -2.79 -4.92 35.62
CA MET A 345 -2.29 -4.90 37.00
C MET A 345 -1.82 -6.27 37.45
#